data_AF-A0A1H4ISH9-F1
#
_entry.id   AF-A0A1H4ISH9-F1
#
_cell.length_a   1.000
_cell.length_b   1.000
_cell.length_c   1.000
_cell.angle_alpha   90.00
_cell.angle_beta   90.00
_cell.angle_gamma   90.00
#
_symmetry.space_group_name_H-M   'P 1'
#
loop_
_entity.id
_entity.type
_entity.pdbx_description
1 polymer ?
#
loop_
_entity_poly.entity_id
_entity_poly.type
_entity_poly.pdbx_seq_one_letter_code
_entity_poly.pdbx_strand_id
1 'polypeptide(L)'
;MARVLLGLLIVFVMAGMQQASAARNCPERPPCKGCGCKGGPGYRAPDGKCVSFKNIHRKCGTPPEKRCIFENAPGTGANKSCALKSQRKK
;
A
#
# COMPACT_ATOMS: atom_id res chain seq x y z
N MET A 1 -20.19 5.59 48.51
CA MET A 1 -19.31 6.55 47.79
C MET A 1 -18.05 5.88 47.21
N ALA A 2 -17.22 5.19 48.01
CA ALA A 2 -15.98 4.54 47.53
C ALA A 2 -16.17 3.45 46.43
N ARG A 3 -17.28 2.69 46.48
CA ARG A 3 -17.61 1.67 45.46
C ARG A 3 -17.98 2.26 44.10
N VAL A 4 -18.56 3.46 44.08
CA VAL A 4 -18.94 4.17 42.84
C VAL A 4 -17.69 4.80 42.19
N LEU A 5 -16.80 5.35 43.02
CA LEU A 5 -15.51 5.91 42.58
C LEU A 5 -14.57 4.85 42.00
N LEU A 6 -14.53 3.64 42.59
CA LEU A 6 -13.74 2.52 42.07
C LEU A 6 -14.27 2.00 40.72
N GLY A 7 -15.60 1.95 40.56
CA GLY A 7 -16.23 1.58 39.29
C GLY A 7 -15.94 2.58 38.15
N LEU A 8 -15.95 3.88 38.45
CA LEU A 8 -15.64 4.93 37.47
C LEU A 8 -14.17 4.91 37.02
N LEU A 9 -13.23 4.59 37.92
CA LEU A 9 -11.81 4.45 37.58
C LEU A 9 -11.54 3.25 36.65
N ILE A 10 -12.27 2.15 36.80
CA ILE A 10 -12.10 0.95 35.95
C ILE A 10 -12.61 1.20 34.52
N VAL A 11 -13.70 1.95 34.35
CA VAL A 11 -14.23 2.30 33.01
C VAL A 11 -13.26 3.22 32.25
N PHE A 12 -12.56 4.12 32.94
CA PHE A 12 -11.63 5.06 32.30
C PHE A 12 -10.37 4.38 31.73
N VAL A 13 -9.90 3.28 32.34
CA VAL A 13 -8.69 2.57 31.87
C VAL A 13 -8.94 1.75 30.60
N MET A 14 -10.15 1.23 30.39
CA MET A 14 -10.48 0.42 29.21
C MET A 14 -10.71 1.23 27.91
N ALA A 15 -10.85 2.56 27.99
CA ALA A 15 -11.09 3.42 26.83
C ALA A 15 -9.80 3.88 26.12
N GLY A 16 -8.61 3.58 26.66
CA GLY A 16 -7.32 4.05 26.14
C GLY A 16 -6.63 3.11 25.13
N MET A 17 -7.18 1.91 24.88
CA MET A 17 -6.51 0.83 24.13
C MET A 17 -7.08 0.63 22.71
N GLN A 18 -7.50 1.69 22.02
CA GLN A 18 -7.72 1.64 20.57
C GLN A 18 -6.42 2.03 19.83
N GLN A 19 -5.44 1.12 19.84
CA GLN A 19 -4.22 1.31 19.06
C GLN A 19 -4.50 1.06 17.57
N ALA A 20 -4.24 2.10 16.77
CA ALA A 20 -4.53 2.23 15.36
C ALA A 20 -3.91 1.11 14.48
N SER A 21 -4.75 0.29 13.85
CA SER A 21 -4.35 -0.54 12.72
C SER A 21 -4.37 0.29 11.43
N ALA A 22 -3.35 1.14 11.25
CA ALA A 22 -3.11 1.81 9.97
C ALA A 22 -2.46 0.86 8.95
N ALA A 23 -3.11 -0.27 8.66
CA ALA A 23 -2.89 -0.96 7.40
C ALA A 23 -3.56 -0.10 6.31
N ARG A 24 -2.76 0.43 5.39
CA ARG A 24 -3.27 1.11 4.20
C ARG A 24 -3.95 0.05 3.33
N ASN A 25 -5.27 -0.09 3.49
CA ASN A 25 -6.10 -1.09 2.81
C ASN A 25 -6.29 -0.73 1.33
N CYS A 26 -5.26 -0.88 0.51
CA CYS A 26 -5.52 -1.00 -0.92
C CYS A 26 -6.27 -2.33 -1.15
N PRO A 27 -7.29 -2.34 -2.03
CA PRO A 27 -8.07 -3.54 -2.27
C PRO A 27 -7.13 -4.65 -2.74
N GLU A 28 -7.17 -5.78 -2.03
CA GLU A 28 -6.46 -6.97 -2.46
C GLU A 28 -7.06 -7.44 -3.79
N ARG A 29 -6.20 -7.92 -4.68
CA ARG A 29 -6.58 -8.35 -6.03
C ARG A 29 -6.20 -9.82 -6.18
N PRO A 30 -7.01 -10.61 -6.91
CA PRO A 30 -6.73 -12.03 -7.10
C PRO A 30 -5.35 -12.24 -7.71
N PRO A 31 -4.75 -13.43 -7.52
CA PRO A 31 -3.53 -13.81 -8.23
C PRO A 31 -3.71 -13.59 -9.74
N CYS A 32 -2.72 -12.97 -10.35
CA CYS A 32 -2.74 -12.61 -11.76
C CYS A 32 -1.30 -12.64 -12.30
N LYS A 33 -1.16 -12.72 -13.63
CA LYS A 33 0.13 -12.77 -14.31
C LYS A 33 0.45 -11.44 -14.96
N GLY A 34 1.75 -11.15 -15.06
CA GLY A 34 2.27 -9.92 -15.65
C GLY A 34 2.33 -8.73 -14.70
N CYS A 35 3.27 -7.84 -14.96
CA CYS A 35 3.47 -6.60 -14.23
C CYS A 35 2.35 -5.62 -14.52
N GLY A 36 1.81 -5.02 -13.45
CA GLY A 36 0.65 -4.15 -13.52
C GLY A 36 -0.67 -4.84 -13.16
N CYS A 37 -0.73 -6.17 -13.15
CA CYS A 37 -1.99 -6.89 -12.96
C CYS A 37 -2.66 -6.60 -11.59
N LYS A 38 -1.86 -6.41 -10.54
CA LYS A 38 -2.30 -5.98 -9.20
C LYS A 38 -2.50 -4.46 -9.09
N GLY A 39 -2.64 -3.73 -10.19
CA GLY A 39 -2.78 -2.28 -10.19
C GLY A 39 -1.48 -1.49 -10.20
N GLY A 40 -0.34 -2.14 -10.45
CA GLY A 40 0.98 -1.50 -10.53
C GLY A 40 1.19 -0.71 -11.82
N PRO A 41 2.36 -0.07 -12.01
CA PRO A 41 2.66 0.75 -13.18
C PRO A 41 2.83 -0.03 -14.50
N GLY A 42 2.89 -1.36 -14.47
CA GLY A 42 2.97 -2.18 -15.68
C GLY A 42 4.38 -2.56 -16.15
N TYR A 43 5.41 -2.17 -15.41
CA TYR A 43 6.81 -2.35 -15.84
C TYR A 43 7.52 -3.50 -15.11
N ARG A 44 8.27 -4.30 -15.86
CA ARG A 44 9.24 -5.28 -15.36
C ARG A 44 10.65 -4.71 -15.47
N ALA A 45 11.40 -4.78 -14.37
CA ALA A 45 12.80 -4.38 -14.35
C ALA A 45 13.71 -5.51 -14.89
N PRO A 46 14.98 -5.21 -15.24
CA PRO A 46 15.95 -6.21 -15.70
C PRO A 46 16.21 -7.32 -14.68
N ASP A 47 15.94 -7.07 -13.39
CA ASP A 47 15.99 -8.07 -12.31
C ASP A 47 14.83 -9.10 -12.36
N GLY A 48 13.97 -9.03 -13.38
CA GLY A 48 12.80 -9.90 -13.57
C GLY A 48 11.61 -9.53 -12.69
N LYS A 49 11.71 -8.52 -11.81
CA LYS A 49 10.66 -8.16 -10.85
C LYS A 49 9.79 -7.02 -11.37
N CYS A 50 8.53 -7.02 -10.96
CA CYS A 50 7.63 -5.90 -11.23
C CYS A 50 7.99 -4.67 -10.41
N VAL A 51 7.89 -3.51 -11.04
CA VAL A 51 8.28 -2.23 -10.44
C VAL A 51 7.07 -1.55 -9.79
N SER A 52 7.29 -0.81 -8.70
CA SER A 52 6.25 -0.01 -8.04
C SER A 52 6.26 1.43 -8.53
N PHE A 53 5.15 2.15 -8.39
CA PHE A 53 5.06 3.58 -8.77
C PHE A 53 6.14 4.45 -8.11
N LYS A 54 6.53 4.14 -6.86
CA LYS A 54 7.57 4.86 -6.12
C LYS A 54 8.97 4.66 -6.71
N ASN A 55 9.22 3.47 -7.24
CA ASN A 55 10.56 3.05 -7.64
C ASN A 55 10.75 3.06 -9.16
N ILE A 56 9.72 3.40 -9.95
CA ILE A 56 9.79 3.35 -11.41
C ILE A 56 10.91 4.22 -11.97
N HIS A 57 11.03 5.47 -11.54
CA HIS A 57 12.12 6.34 -12.02
C HIS A 57 13.49 5.88 -11.52
N ARG A 58 13.57 5.32 -10.31
CA ARG A 58 14.83 4.80 -9.76
C ARG A 58 15.30 3.54 -10.48
N LYS A 59 14.40 2.61 -10.78
CA LYS A 59 14.71 1.32 -11.42
C LYS A 59 14.79 1.43 -12.96
N CYS A 60 13.84 2.13 -13.56
CA CYS A 60 13.63 2.18 -15.01
C CYS A 60 14.15 3.46 -15.65
N GLY A 61 14.45 4.51 -14.86
CA GLY A 61 14.81 5.82 -15.38
C GLY A 61 13.60 6.64 -15.84
N THR A 62 13.90 7.76 -16.49
CA THR A 62 12.92 8.65 -17.11
C THR A 62 13.38 8.94 -18.54
N PRO A 63 12.64 8.50 -19.58
CA PRO A 63 11.41 7.70 -19.51
C PRO A 63 11.67 6.20 -19.19
N PRO A 64 10.71 5.49 -18.56
CA PRO A 64 10.91 4.14 -18.02
C PRO A 64 11.11 3.04 -19.07
N GLU A 65 10.55 3.20 -20.26
CA GLU A 65 10.67 2.25 -21.38
C GLU A 65 12.11 2.07 -21.88
N LYS A 66 13.04 2.96 -21.51
CA LYS A 66 14.47 2.83 -21.85
C LYS A 66 15.18 1.69 -21.12
N ARG A 67 14.70 1.28 -19.94
CA ARG A 67 15.37 0.26 -19.11
C ARG A 67 14.44 -0.85 -18.61
N CYS A 68 13.13 -0.64 -18.67
CA CYS A 68 12.14 -1.62 -18.22
C CYS A 68 11.19 -1.97 -19.36
N ILE A 69 10.72 -3.21 -19.33
CA ILE A 69 9.74 -3.72 -20.30
C ILE A 69 8.34 -3.36 -19.79
N PHE A 70 7.52 -2.74 -20.64
CA PHE A 70 6.12 -2.48 -20.34
C PHE A 70 5.28 -3.70 -20.75
N GLU A 71 4.69 -4.39 -19.77
CA GLU A 71 3.90 -5.61 -20.01
C GLU A 71 2.39 -5.35 -20.15
N ASN A 72 1.93 -4.19 -19.71
CA ASN A 72 0.54 -3.76 -19.82
C ASN A 72 -0.49 -4.81 -19.36
N ALA A 73 -0.22 -5.55 -18.27
CA ALA A 73 -1.14 -6.58 -17.80
C ALA A 73 -2.50 -5.98 -17.39
N PRO A 74 -3.60 -6.75 -17.45
CA PRO A 74 -4.94 -6.27 -17.10
C PRO A 74 -4.99 -5.67 -15.70
N GLY A 75 -5.37 -4.40 -15.61
CA GLY A 75 -5.37 -3.65 -14.34
C GLY A 75 -4.17 -2.73 -14.13
N THR A 76 -3.22 -2.65 -15.07
CA THR A 76 -2.14 -1.64 -15.04
C THR A 76 -2.69 -0.25 -14.71
N GLY A 77 -2.08 0.42 -13.73
CA GLY A 77 -2.50 1.76 -13.30
C GLY A 77 -3.66 1.81 -12.30
N ALA A 78 -4.48 0.75 -12.20
CA ALA A 78 -5.74 0.78 -11.47
C ALA A 78 -5.62 0.95 -9.94
N ASN A 79 -4.41 0.86 -9.36
CA ASN A 79 -4.16 1.06 -7.93
C ASN A 79 -3.24 2.27 -7.66
N LYS A 80 -2.99 3.14 -8.65
CA LYS A 80 -2.02 4.25 -8.51
C LYS A 80 -2.34 5.20 -7.36
N SER A 81 -3.59 5.61 -7.22
CA SER A 81 -4.02 6.59 -6.21
C SER A 81 -3.83 6.05 -4.79
N CYS A 82 -4.26 4.82 -4.52
CA CYS A 82 -4.07 4.18 -3.22
C CYS A 82 -2.58 3.90 -2.95
N ALA A 83 -1.85 3.35 -3.92
CA ALA A 83 -0.44 3.00 -3.77
C ALA A 83 0.47 4.22 -3.49
N LEU A 84 0.09 5.42 -3.91
CA LEU A 84 0.84 6.65 -3.62
C LEU A 84 0.41 7.31 -2.31
N LYS A 85 -0.89 7.29 -1.97
CA LYS A 85 -1.40 7.79 -0.68
C LYS A 85 -0.88 6.95 0.49
N SER A 86 -0.81 5.65 0.29
CA SER A 86 -0.27 4.68 1.24
C SER A 86 1.25 4.75 1.42
N GLN A 87 1.91 5.84 1.01
CA GLN A 87 3.36 6.00 1.15
C GLN A 87 3.75 7.38 1.71
N ARG A 88 2.77 8.28 1.96
CA ARG A 88 2.99 9.66 2.43
C ARG A 88 3.04 9.87 3.94
N LYS A 89 2.75 8.86 4.79
CA LYS A 89 3.15 8.93 6.21
C LYS A 89 4.65 8.70 6.25
N LYS A 90 5.41 9.77 6.40
CA LYS A 90 6.77 9.77 6.94
C LYS A 90 6.73 10.64 8.18
#